data_AF-A0A846BKV9-F1
#
_entry.id   AF-A0A846BKV9-F1
#
_cell.length_a   1.000
_cell.length_b   1.000
_cell.length_c   1.000
_cell.angle_alpha   90.00
_cell.angle_beta   90.00
_cell.angle_gamma   90.00
#
_symmetry.space_group_name_H-M   'P 1'
#
loop_
_entity.id
_entity.type
_entity.pdbx_description
1 polymer ?
#
loop_
_entity_poly.entity_id
_entity_poly.type
_entity_poly.pdbx_seq_one_letter_code
_entity_poly.pdbx_strand_id
1 'polypeptide(L)'
;MGHQTDIEMRLAYERYKGRRVSDSHWSNVKKTLREGGFDVTDETVVFYAKLRELLPRSTASMVDIFEAYQKAQNYLALNSNAIKGSEVLEVLNAQGINPHKGTISRWFKKLGGFRKNRLYYPEKLTPIFTSAFLYKVSKVSRIGA
;
A
#
# COMPACT_ATOMS: atom_id res chain seq x y z
N MET A 1 26.15 -6.07 -12.78
CA MET A 1 24.67 -5.98 -12.75
C MET A 1 24.22 -5.59 -14.14
N GLY A 2 23.37 -6.40 -14.79
CA GLY A 2 22.91 -6.09 -16.14
C GLY A 2 21.94 -4.90 -16.12
N HIS A 3 22.13 -3.93 -17.02
CA HIS A 3 21.14 -2.89 -17.24
C HIS A 3 19.89 -3.54 -17.85
N GLN A 4 18.81 -3.64 -17.08
CA GLN A 4 17.52 -4.03 -17.63
C GLN A 4 17.07 -3.00 -18.66
N THR A 5 16.44 -3.48 -19.72
CA THR A 5 15.91 -2.64 -20.80
C THR A 5 14.49 -2.17 -20.47
N ASP A 6 14.10 -1.02 -21.03
CA ASP A 6 12.73 -0.47 -20.88
C ASP A 6 11.64 -1.47 -21.31
N ILE A 7 11.96 -2.30 -22.30
CA ILE A 7 11.08 -3.35 -22.83
C ILE A 7 10.86 -4.45 -21.78
N GLU A 8 11.91 -4.90 -21.10
CA GLU A 8 11.82 -5.95 -20.07
C GLU A 8 10.96 -5.50 -18.88
N MET A 9 11.18 -4.26 -18.41
CA MET A 9 10.40 -3.69 -17.32
C MET A 9 8.91 -3.56 -17.70
N ARG A 10 8.61 -3.11 -18.93
CA ARG A 10 7.23 -3.03 -19.42
C ARG A 10 6.60 -4.41 -19.50
N LEU A 11 7.32 -5.41 -20.00
CA LEU A 11 6.83 -6.78 -20.08
C LEU A 11 6.55 -7.35 -18.68
N ALA A 12 7.39 -7.10 -17.69
CA ALA A 12 7.13 -7.50 -16.30
C ALA A 12 5.83 -6.88 -15.77
N TYR A 13 5.64 -5.59 -15.99
CA TYR A 13 4.41 -4.87 -15.62
C TYR A 13 3.17 -5.46 -16.29
N GLU A 14 3.20 -5.62 -17.62
CA GLU A 14 2.08 -6.13 -18.42
C GLU A 14 1.73 -7.57 -18.08
N ARG A 15 2.74 -8.42 -17.83
CA ARG A 15 2.56 -9.80 -17.36
C ARG A 15 1.82 -9.83 -16.03
N TYR A 16 2.23 -9.01 -15.06
CA TYR A 16 1.52 -8.92 -13.79
C TYR A 16 0.07 -8.41 -13.97
N LYS A 17 -0.14 -7.39 -14.81
CA LYS A 17 -1.48 -6.84 -15.08
C LYS A 17 -2.37 -7.77 -15.90
N GLY A 18 -1.82 -8.80 -16.54
CA GLY A 18 -2.53 -9.69 -17.46
C GLY A 18 -3.01 -9.01 -18.75
N ARG A 19 -2.46 -7.84 -19.10
CA ARG A 19 -2.84 -7.07 -20.29
C ARG A 19 -1.74 -6.11 -20.73
N ARG A 20 -1.75 -5.79 -22.02
CA ARG A 20 -0.92 -4.74 -22.62
C ARG A 20 -1.32 -3.36 -22.10
N VAL A 21 -0.37 -2.44 -22.05
CA VAL A 21 -0.61 -1.03 -21.74
C VAL A 21 -0.23 -0.13 -22.90
N SER A 22 -0.79 1.08 -22.96
CA SER A 22 -0.36 2.08 -23.94
C SER A 22 0.98 2.70 -23.55
N ASP A 23 1.65 3.33 -24.52
CA ASP A 23 2.92 4.01 -24.29
C ASP A 23 2.77 5.18 -23.31
N SER A 24 1.67 5.91 -23.39
CA SER A 24 1.35 6.99 -22.45
C SER A 24 1.17 6.47 -21.03
N HIS A 25 0.48 5.33 -20.84
CA HIS A 25 0.37 4.68 -19.53
C HIS A 25 1.74 4.26 -19.02
N TRP A 26 2.55 3.64 -19.86
CA TRP A 26 3.91 3.21 -19.49
C TRP A 26 4.81 4.38 -19.10
N SER A 27 4.78 5.47 -19.87
CA SER A 27 5.49 6.70 -19.55
C SER A 27 5.07 7.27 -18.19
N ASN A 28 3.77 7.27 -17.89
CA ASN A 28 3.25 7.73 -16.60
C ASN A 28 3.70 6.84 -15.44
N VAL A 29 3.69 5.51 -15.60
CA VAL A 29 4.19 4.58 -14.56
C VAL A 29 5.65 4.90 -14.21
N LYS A 30 6.50 5.04 -15.23
CA LYS A 30 7.93 5.39 -15.03
C LYS A 30 8.10 6.74 -14.37
N LYS A 31 7.36 7.75 -14.82
CA LYS A 31 7.38 9.10 -14.23
C LYS A 31 7.01 9.05 -12.74
N THR A 32 5.91 8.39 -12.40
CA THR A 32 5.44 8.29 -11.02
C THR A 32 6.41 7.54 -10.11
N LEU A 33 7.06 6.48 -10.61
CA LEU A 33 8.11 5.78 -9.86
C LEU A 33 9.30 6.71 -9.57
N ARG A 34 9.78 7.43 -10.59
CA ARG A 34 10.90 8.37 -10.45
C ARG A 34 10.58 9.54 -9.53
N GLU A 35 9.38 10.10 -9.63
CA GLU A 35 8.90 11.15 -8.72
C GLU A 35 8.81 10.67 -7.27
N GLY A 36 8.60 9.37 -7.06
CA GLY A 36 8.69 8.73 -5.74
C GLY A 36 10.10 8.34 -5.31
N GLY A 37 11.12 8.67 -6.09
CA GLY A 37 12.52 8.31 -5.78
C GLY A 37 12.88 6.86 -6.07
N PHE A 38 12.09 6.14 -6.86
CA PHE A 38 12.38 4.76 -7.26
C PHE A 38 13.12 4.68 -8.58
N ASP A 39 14.09 3.78 -8.61
CA ASP A 39 14.58 3.23 -9.86
C ASP A 39 13.49 2.41 -10.55
N VAL A 40 13.45 2.51 -11.87
CA VAL A 40 12.52 1.72 -12.68
C VAL A 40 13.18 0.37 -12.95
N THR A 41 12.76 -0.66 -12.23
CA THR A 41 13.17 -2.06 -12.39
C THR A 41 11.93 -2.93 -12.54
N ASP A 42 12.09 -4.18 -12.96
CA ASP A 42 10.98 -5.14 -13.00
C ASP A 42 10.31 -5.35 -11.63
N GLU A 43 11.09 -5.36 -10.54
CA GLU A 43 10.52 -5.47 -9.20
C GLU A 43 9.69 -4.23 -8.83
N THR A 44 10.20 -3.03 -9.08
CA THR A 44 9.52 -1.79 -8.67
C THR A 44 8.25 -1.53 -9.48
N VAL A 45 8.23 -1.89 -10.77
CA VAL A 45 7.03 -1.74 -11.62
C VAL A 45 5.95 -2.77 -11.26
N VAL A 46 6.33 -4.02 -10.97
CA VAL A 46 5.38 -5.03 -10.48
C VAL A 46 4.86 -4.64 -9.09
N PHE A 47 5.72 -4.10 -8.25
CA PHE A 47 5.34 -3.59 -6.94
C PHE A 47 4.36 -2.41 -7.04
N TYR A 48 4.61 -1.45 -7.94
CA TYR A 48 3.68 -0.36 -8.24
C TYR A 48 2.31 -0.91 -8.66
N ALA A 49 2.29 -1.92 -9.54
CA ALA A 49 1.05 -2.54 -10.00
C ALA A 49 0.24 -3.17 -8.84
N LYS A 50 0.93 -3.92 -7.96
CA LYS A 50 0.34 -4.51 -6.74
C LYS A 50 -0.26 -3.44 -5.83
N LEU A 51 0.49 -2.36 -5.57
CA LEU A 51 0.02 -1.26 -4.73
C LEU A 51 -1.23 -0.58 -5.28
N ARG A 52 -1.30 -0.33 -6.59
CA ARG A 52 -2.49 0.27 -7.22
C ARG A 52 -3.73 -0.64 -7.14
N GLU A 53 -3.55 -1.96 -7.11
CA GLU A 53 -4.65 -2.92 -6.90
C GLU A 53 -5.10 -3.02 -5.45
N LEU A 54 -4.17 -2.84 -4.51
CA LEU A 54 -4.50 -2.77 -3.09
C LEU A 54 -5.32 -1.50 -2.78
N LEU A 55 -5.04 -0.40 -3.50
CA LEU A 55 -5.61 0.93 -3.24
C LEU A 55 -6.23 1.58 -4.51
N PRO A 56 -7.27 0.97 -5.11
CA PRO A 56 -7.77 1.36 -6.43
C PRO A 56 -8.45 2.73 -6.48
N ARG A 57 -8.72 3.36 -5.33
CA ARG A 57 -9.42 4.66 -5.22
C ARG A 57 -8.70 5.66 -4.31
N SER A 58 -7.43 5.42 -4.02
CA SER A 58 -6.66 6.39 -3.23
C SER A 58 -6.43 7.66 -4.05
N THR A 59 -6.80 8.82 -3.50
CA THR A 59 -6.41 10.13 -4.03
C THR A 59 -5.01 10.55 -3.58
N ALA A 60 -4.38 9.77 -2.68
CA ALA A 60 -3.03 10.03 -2.22
C ALA A 60 -2.03 9.83 -3.38
N SER A 61 -0.93 10.59 -3.33
CA SER A 61 0.14 10.43 -4.31
C SER A 61 0.74 9.03 -4.18
N MET A 62 1.38 8.54 -5.25
CA MET A 62 2.05 7.24 -5.18
C MET A 62 3.17 7.24 -4.14
N VAL A 63 3.82 8.39 -3.94
CA VAL A 63 4.84 8.59 -2.90
C VAL A 63 4.24 8.33 -1.52
N ASP A 64 3.11 8.95 -1.19
CA ASP A 64 2.41 8.74 0.08
C ASP A 64 2.01 7.27 0.27
N ILE A 65 1.53 6.63 -0.80
CA ILE A 65 1.14 5.21 -0.78
C ILE A 65 2.34 4.32 -0.48
N PHE A 66 3.48 4.64 -1.11
CA PHE A 66 4.70 3.90 -0.93
C PHE A 66 5.25 4.05 0.49
N GLU A 67 5.37 5.28 0.99
CA GLU A 67 5.83 5.56 2.34
C GLU A 67 4.94 4.89 3.39
N ALA A 68 3.62 4.96 3.20
CA ALA A 68 2.66 4.27 4.05
C ALA A 68 2.86 2.74 4.02
N TYR A 69 3.17 2.17 2.86
CA TYR A 69 3.41 0.75 2.72
C TYR A 69 4.71 0.32 3.38
N GLN A 70 5.81 1.04 3.16
CA GLN A 70 7.09 0.77 3.84
C GLN A 70 6.95 0.90 5.35
N LYS A 71 6.27 1.94 5.83
CA LYS A 71 6.00 2.11 7.26
C LYS A 71 5.21 0.92 7.81
N ALA A 72 4.23 0.41 7.07
CA ALA A 72 3.49 -0.79 7.45
C ALA A 72 4.37 -2.05 7.49
N GLN A 73 5.22 -2.26 6.48
CA GLN A 73 6.17 -3.36 6.43
C GLN A 73 7.15 -3.33 7.61
N ASN A 74 7.81 -2.19 7.84
CA ASN A 74 8.77 -2.04 8.94
C ASN A 74 8.11 -2.28 10.29
N TYR A 75 6.89 -1.78 10.49
CA TYR A 75 6.15 -1.98 11.73
C TYR A 75 5.81 -3.46 11.98
N LEU A 76 5.34 -4.14 10.93
CA LEU A 76 4.90 -5.54 11.01
C LEU A 76 6.07 -6.52 11.03
N ALA A 77 7.22 -6.17 10.44
CA ALA A 77 8.44 -6.96 10.52
C ALA A 77 8.98 -7.06 11.97
N LEU A 78 8.79 -6.01 12.76
CA LEU A 78 9.11 -6.01 14.20
C LEU A 78 8.13 -6.85 15.04
N ASN A 79 6.96 -7.19 14.48
CA ASN A 79 5.87 -7.90 15.14
C ASN A 79 5.46 -9.12 14.30
N SER A 80 6.39 -10.06 14.14
CA SER A 80 6.25 -11.22 13.24
C SER A 80 5.16 -12.23 13.64
N ASN A 81 4.65 -12.13 14.87
CA ASN A 81 3.59 -13.01 15.37
C ASN A 81 2.20 -12.52 14.96
N ALA A 82 1.25 -13.44 14.88
CA ALA A 82 -0.15 -13.07 14.68
C ALA A 82 -0.67 -12.26 15.87
N ILE A 83 -1.38 -11.17 15.60
CA ILE A 83 -1.94 -10.28 16.63
C ILE A 83 -3.46 -10.27 16.60
N LYS A 84 -4.10 -10.09 17.75
CA LYS A 84 -5.55 -9.96 17.86
C LYS A 84 -6.03 -8.65 17.25
N GLY A 85 -7.27 -8.63 16.78
CA GLY A 85 -7.92 -7.42 16.29
C GLY A 85 -7.90 -6.26 17.30
N SER A 86 -8.00 -6.53 18.61
CA SER A 86 -7.83 -5.50 19.66
C SER A 86 -6.45 -4.85 19.61
N GLU A 87 -5.40 -5.66 19.50
CA GLU A 87 -4.02 -5.18 19.47
C GLU A 87 -3.78 -4.34 18.21
N VAL A 88 -4.38 -4.70 17.07
CA VAL A 88 -4.36 -3.85 15.86
C VAL A 88 -4.90 -2.44 16.17
N LEU A 89 -6.00 -2.32 16.92
CA LEU A 89 -6.58 -1.00 17.25
C LEU A 89 -5.70 -0.22 18.22
N GLU A 90 -5.09 -0.89 19.20
CA GLU A 90 -4.15 -0.27 20.15
C GLU A 90 -2.95 0.32 19.40
N VAL A 91 -2.41 -0.44 18.46
CA VAL A 91 -1.32 0.00 17.59
C VAL A 91 -1.72 1.21 16.74
N LEU A 92 -2.89 1.17 16.10
CA LEU A 92 -3.37 2.30 15.31
C LEU A 92 -3.55 3.56 16.17
N ASN A 93 -4.13 3.40 17.37
CA ASN A 93 -4.31 4.49 18.32
C ASN A 93 -2.97 5.07 18.78
N ALA A 94 -1.95 4.25 19.07
CA ALA A 94 -0.61 4.70 19.42
C ALA A 94 0.05 5.52 18.29
N GLN A 95 -0.35 5.30 17.04
CA GLN A 95 0.08 6.10 15.89
C GLN A 95 -0.81 7.34 15.65
N GLY A 96 -1.75 7.64 16.55
CA GLY A 96 -2.71 8.73 16.45
C GLY A 96 -3.83 8.49 15.43
N ILE A 97 -4.11 7.24 15.08
CA ILE A 97 -5.10 6.85 14.07
C ILE A 97 -6.34 6.30 14.77
N ASN A 98 -7.37 7.12 14.90
CA ASN A 98 -8.66 6.74 15.48
C ASN A 98 -9.80 6.79 14.43
N PRO A 99 -9.95 5.76 13.59
CA PRO A 99 -10.95 5.71 12.54
C PRO A 99 -12.33 5.25 13.08
N HIS A 100 -13.40 5.74 12.46
CA HIS A 100 -14.75 5.25 12.75
C HIS A 100 -14.89 3.75 12.45
N LYS A 101 -15.77 3.04 13.17
CA LYS A 101 -16.02 1.58 13.01
C LYS A 101 -16.26 1.17 11.55
N GLY A 102 -17.03 1.97 10.81
CA GLY A 102 -17.31 1.72 9.38
C GLY A 102 -16.06 1.78 8.48
N THR A 103 -15.04 2.55 8.85
CA THR A 103 -13.75 2.60 8.15
C THR A 103 -12.93 1.34 8.43
N ILE A 104 -12.88 0.91 9.69
CA ILE A 104 -12.22 -0.34 10.10
C ILE A 104 -12.86 -1.53 9.36
N SER A 105 -14.19 -1.63 9.36
CA SER A 105 -14.91 -2.69 8.64
C SER A 105 -14.58 -2.72 7.14
N ARG A 106 -14.39 -1.54 6.51
CA ARG A 106 -13.99 -1.46 5.10
C ARG A 106 -12.58 -2.00 4.86
N TRP A 107 -11.61 -1.64 5.71
CA TRP A 107 -10.23 -2.15 5.57
C TRP A 107 -10.15 -3.66 5.74
N PHE A 108 -10.92 -4.22 6.68
CA PHE A 108 -10.92 -5.67 6.94
C PHE A 108 -11.87 -6.47 6.04
N LYS A 109 -12.57 -5.84 5.07
CA LYS A 109 -13.57 -6.51 4.23
C LYS A 109 -13.03 -7.76 3.53
N LYS A 110 -11.83 -7.69 2.93
CA LYS A 110 -11.18 -8.82 2.25
C LYS A 110 -10.77 -9.96 3.20
N LEU A 111 -10.74 -9.71 4.51
CA LEU A 111 -10.43 -10.70 5.53
C LEU A 111 -11.70 -11.30 6.17
N GLY A 112 -12.89 -10.99 5.65
CA GLY A 112 -14.17 -11.41 6.24
C GLY A 112 -14.63 -10.52 7.40
N GLY A 113 -14.14 -9.28 7.45
CA GLY A 113 -14.52 -8.28 8.45
C GLY A 113 -13.59 -8.25 9.68
N PHE A 114 -13.70 -7.16 10.43
CA PHE A 114 -12.95 -6.95 11.66
C PHE A 114 -13.59 -7.71 12.83
N ARG A 115 -12.78 -8.44 13.60
CA ARG A 115 -13.18 -9.11 14.84
C ARG A 115 -12.11 -8.91 15.90
N LYS A 116 -12.50 -8.34 17.05
CA LYS A 116 -11.58 -7.98 18.14
C LYS A 116 -10.71 -9.16 18.62
N ASN A 117 -11.29 -10.35 18.72
CA ASN A 117 -10.62 -11.53 19.28
C ASN A 117 -9.97 -12.45 18.22
N ARG A 118 -10.08 -12.11 16.92
CA ARG A 118 -9.48 -12.90 15.84
C ARG A 118 -8.00 -12.56 15.71
N LEU A 119 -7.17 -13.57 15.49
CA LEU A 119 -5.77 -13.41 15.12
C LEU A 119 -5.64 -13.04 13.64
N TYR A 120 -4.79 -12.05 13.37
CA TYR A 120 -4.44 -11.59 12.04
C TYR A 120 -2.93 -11.68 11.87
N TYR A 121 -2.51 -12.30 10.76
CA TYR A 121 -1.09 -12.46 10.44
C TYR A 121 -0.53 -11.21 9.75
N PRO A 122 0.75 -10.89 9.96
CA PRO A 122 1.41 -9.71 9.41
C PRO A 122 1.18 -9.49 7.90
N GLU A 123 1.25 -10.55 7.10
CA GLU A 123 1.13 -10.45 5.63
C GLU A 123 -0.27 -10.00 5.19
N LYS A 124 -1.29 -10.27 6.02
CA LYS A 124 -2.68 -9.82 5.80
C LYS A 124 -2.92 -8.41 6.36
N LEU A 125 -2.10 -7.96 7.30
CA LEU A 125 -2.23 -6.66 7.96
C LEU A 125 -1.53 -5.54 7.19
N THR A 126 -0.50 -5.81 6.38
CA THR A 126 0.19 -4.78 5.59
C THR A 126 -0.77 -3.84 4.83
N PRO A 127 -1.73 -4.32 4.02
CA PRO A 127 -2.64 -3.42 3.30
C PRO A 127 -3.59 -2.64 4.23
N ILE A 128 -3.91 -3.18 5.41
CA ILE A 128 -4.73 -2.50 6.41
C ILE A 128 -3.96 -1.34 7.03
N PHE A 129 -2.73 -1.60 7.47
CA PHE A 129 -1.84 -0.59 8.05
C PHE A 129 -1.49 0.49 7.03
N THR A 130 -1.21 0.11 5.78
CA THR A 130 -1.00 1.06 4.68
C THR A 130 -2.21 1.98 4.51
N SER A 131 -3.43 1.41 4.50
CA SER A 131 -4.66 2.20 4.40
C SER A 131 -4.85 3.13 5.62
N ALA A 132 -4.45 2.69 6.81
CA ALA A 132 -4.55 3.48 8.03
C ALA A 132 -3.56 4.65 8.06
N PHE A 133 -2.32 4.44 7.62
CA PHE A 133 -1.34 5.52 7.50
C PHE A 133 -1.76 6.56 6.46
N LEU A 134 -2.27 6.12 5.30
CA LEU A 134 -2.85 7.02 4.31
C LEU A 134 -4.05 7.81 4.83
N TYR A 135 -4.90 7.17 5.64
CA TYR A 135 -6.01 7.83 6.29
C TYR A 135 -5.55 8.98 7.19
N LYS A 136 -4.45 8.81 7.92
CA LYS A 136 -3.83 9.87 8.72
C LYS A 136 -3.41 11.06 7.85
N VAL A 137 -2.65 10.80 6.78
CA VAL A 137 -2.17 11.84 5.84
C VAL A 137 -3.36 12.62 5.27
N SER A 138 -4.38 11.92 4.77
CA SER A 138 -5.58 12.55 4.18
C SER A 138 -6.39 13.41 5.16
N LYS A 139 -6.34 13.11 6.46
CA LYS A 139 -7.00 13.92 7.50
C LYS A 139 -6.17 15.13 7.88
N VAL A 140 -4.84 15.00 7.96
CA VAL A 140 -3.94 16.13 8.24
C VAL A 140 -4.04 17.17 7.12
N SER A 141 -4.04 16.75 5.85
CA SER A 141 -4.18 17.67 4.71
C SER A 141 -5.52 18.41 4.64
N ARG A 142 -6.57 17.94 5.33
CA ARG A 142 -7.87 18.63 5.40
C ARG A 142 -8.00 19.62 6.57
N ILE A 143 -7.08 19.57 7.54
CA ILE A 143 -7.10 20.47 8.70
C ILE A 143 -6.28 21.75 8.39
N GLY A 144 -5.41 21.72 7.37
CA GLY A 144 -4.60 22.86 6.93
C GLY A 144 -5.10 23.56 5.65
N ALA A 145 -6.35 23.36 5.24
CA ALA A 145 -6.97 23.97 4.06
C ALA A 145 -8.17 24.83 4.47
#